data_AF-A0A5B8NAW7-F1
#
_entry.id   AF-A0A5B8NAW7-F1
#
_cell.length_a   1.000
_cell.length_b   1.000
_cell.length_c   1.000
_cell.angle_alpha   90.00
_cell.angle_beta   90.00
_cell.angle_gamma   90.00
#
_symmetry.space_group_name_H-M   'P 1'
#
loop_
_entity.id
_entity.type
_entity.pdbx_description
1 polymer ?
#
loop_
_entity_poly.entity_id
_entity_poly.type
_entity_poly.pdbx_seq_one_letter_code
_entity_poly.pdbx_strand_id
1 'polypeptide(L)'
;MALVSISEAAKLVRRNRSTLYRDIEKGRLSKTVTPEGETQIETSELLRTYGRLHPNEDEGPDERTRERTRIAILEERTRSLERALALEAELRKVKDQVTNELRARLADKDNVIKALESKVLFLEYDKQVESLSEEAPESPAQQTTKPEKPKSAESVMPKKGWWARFLAKR
;
A
#
# COMPACT_ATOMS: atom_id res chain seq x y z
N MET A 1 -34.97 -40.36 -7.53
CA MET A 1 -34.20 -40.94 -6.39
C MET A 1 -33.02 -41.71 -6.96
N ALA A 2 -31.97 -41.97 -6.19
CA ALA A 2 -30.74 -42.57 -6.71
C ALA A 2 -30.82 -44.11 -6.65
N LEU A 3 -30.37 -44.79 -7.70
CA LEU A 3 -30.15 -46.24 -7.70
C LEU A 3 -28.73 -46.52 -7.24
N VAL A 4 -28.58 -47.45 -6.29
CA VAL A 4 -27.28 -47.85 -5.73
C VAL A 4 -27.12 -49.36 -5.79
N SER A 5 -25.88 -49.83 -5.93
CA SER A 5 -25.57 -51.26 -5.89
C SER A 5 -25.86 -51.86 -4.51
N ILE A 6 -25.98 -53.19 -4.42
CA ILE A 6 -26.14 -53.88 -3.12
C ILE A 6 -24.99 -53.56 -2.14
N SER A 7 -23.77 -53.42 -2.66
CA SER A 7 -22.59 -53.12 -1.84
C SER A 7 -22.64 -51.71 -1.27
N GLU A 8 -23.03 -50.72 -2.07
CA GLU A 8 -23.23 -49.34 -1.61
C GLU A 8 -24.41 -49.24 -0.65
N ALA A 9 -25.53 -49.89 -0.97
CA ALA A 9 -26.70 -49.96 -0.11
C ALA A 9 -26.33 -50.51 1.29
N ALA A 10 -25.56 -51.60 1.34
CA ALA A 10 -25.08 -52.21 2.57
C ALA A 10 -24.25 -51.24 3.43
N LYS A 11 -23.37 -50.45 2.79
CA LYS A 11 -22.60 -49.39 3.46
C LYS A 11 -23.51 -48.27 3.98
N LEU A 12 -24.42 -47.79 3.12
CA LEU A 12 -25.36 -46.71 3.43
C LEU A 12 -26.24 -47.04 4.62
N VAL A 13 -26.69 -48.28 4.78
CA VAL A 13 -27.55 -48.68 5.93
C VAL A 13 -26.77 -49.33 7.08
N ARG A 14 -25.43 -49.43 6.96
CA ARG A 14 -24.54 -50.13 7.92
C ARG A 14 -24.99 -51.56 8.25
N ARG A 15 -25.38 -52.31 7.23
CA ARG A 15 -25.78 -53.74 7.34
C ARG A 15 -24.96 -54.61 6.40
N ASN A 16 -24.85 -55.89 6.74
CA ASN A 16 -24.17 -56.85 5.86
C ASN A 16 -25.01 -57.10 4.60
N ARG A 17 -24.35 -57.32 3.45
CA ARG A 17 -25.00 -57.61 2.15
C ARG A 17 -25.99 -58.79 2.26
N SER A 18 -25.66 -59.80 3.06
CA SER A 18 -26.54 -60.95 3.32
C SER A 18 -27.88 -60.55 3.96
N THR A 19 -27.90 -59.50 4.78
CA THR A 19 -29.14 -58.97 5.36
C THR A 19 -30.01 -58.33 4.29
N LEU A 20 -29.41 -57.57 3.37
CA LEU A 20 -30.12 -56.96 2.26
C LEU A 20 -30.68 -58.02 1.31
N TYR A 21 -29.89 -59.03 0.94
CA TYR A 21 -30.39 -60.15 0.12
C TYR A 21 -31.58 -60.86 0.76
N ARG A 22 -31.50 -61.17 2.06
CA ARG A 22 -32.61 -61.77 2.80
C ARG A 22 -33.84 -60.86 2.85
N ASP A 23 -33.65 -59.56 3.01
CA ASP A 23 -34.76 -58.60 3.03
C ASP A 23 -35.41 -58.44 1.64
N ILE A 24 -34.64 -58.59 0.57
CA ILE A 24 -35.17 -58.68 -0.81
C ILE A 24 -35.96 -59.98 -0.99
N GLU A 25 -35.41 -61.13 -0.59
CA GLU A 25 -36.09 -62.43 -0.69
C GLU A 25 -37.39 -62.47 0.10
N LYS A 26 -37.44 -61.76 1.23
CA LYS A 26 -38.65 -61.61 2.06
C LYS A 26 -39.63 -60.54 1.55
N GLY A 27 -39.32 -59.85 0.44
CA GLY A 27 -40.14 -58.79 -0.13
C GLY A 27 -40.19 -57.49 0.69
N ARG A 28 -39.27 -57.31 1.64
CA ARG A 28 -39.18 -56.06 2.43
C ARG A 28 -38.53 -54.93 1.63
N LEU A 29 -37.61 -55.29 0.73
CA LEU A 29 -36.93 -54.38 -0.19
C LEU A 29 -37.25 -54.75 -1.64
N SER A 30 -37.52 -53.73 -2.45
CA SER A 30 -37.62 -53.88 -3.89
C SER A 30 -36.23 -53.74 -4.54
N LYS A 31 -35.98 -54.51 -5.60
CA LYS A 31 -34.77 -54.41 -6.41
C LYS A 31 -35.11 -54.16 -7.87
N THR A 32 -34.22 -53.46 -8.56
CA THR A 32 -34.24 -53.29 -10.01
C THR A 32 -33.02 -53.99 -10.59
N VAL A 33 -33.18 -54.65 -11.73
CA VAL A 33 -32.07 -55.29 -12.44
C VAL A 33 -31.81 -54.47 -13.71
N THR A 34 -30.57 -54.02 -13.90
CA THR A 34 -30.19 -53.26 -15.08
C THR A 34 -30.14 -54.18 -16.33
N PRO A 35 -30.12 -53.63 -17.55
CA PRO A 35 -29.93 -54.43 -18.77
C PRO A 35 -28.67 -55.29 -18.76
N GLU A 36 -27.64 -54.89 -18.02
CA GLU A 36 -26.36 -55.59 -17.82
C GLU A 36 -26.44 -56.70 -16.77
N GLY A 37 -27.61 -56.87 -16.12
CA GLY A 37 -27.84 -57.90 -15.10
C GLY A 37 -27.46 -57.49 -13.68
N GLU A 38 -27.07 -56.24 -13.45
CA GLU A 38 -26.68 -55.77 -12.11
C GLU A 38 -27.92 -55.48 -11.25
N THR A 39 -27.88 -55.92 -9.99
CA THR A 39 -28.96 -55.65 -9.04
C THR A 39 -28.71 -54.33 -8.32
N GLN A 40 -29.67 -53.42 -8.43
CA GLN A 40 -29.66 -52.11 -7.79
C GLN A 40 -30.90 -51.92 -6.90
N ILE A 41 -30.79 -51.06 -5.90
CA ILE A 41 -31.86 -50.69 -4.98
C ILE A 41 -31.98 -49.17 -4.99
N GLU A 42 -33.21 -48.65 -5.01
CA GLU A 42 -33.40 -47.21 -4.84
C GLU A 42 -33.14 -46.76 -3.40
N THR A 43 -32.56 -45.57 -3.23
CA THR A 43 -32.35 -44.98 -1.91
C THR A 43 -33.66 -44.73 -1.14
N SER A 44 -34.80 -44.61 -1.85
CA SER A 44 -36.17 -44.58 -1.30
C SER A 44 -36.49 -45.80 -0.48
N GLU A 45 -36.23 -46.96 -1.05
CA GLU A 45 -36.56 -48.25 -0.45
C GLU A 45 -35.69 -48.51 0.78
N LEU A 46 -34.43 -48.08 0.73
CA LEU A 46 -33.51 -48.13 1.86
C LEU A 46 -33.98 -47.21 3.01
N LEU A 47 -34.35 -45.96 2.69
CA LEU A 47 -34.91 -45.01 3.67
C LEU A 47 -36.21 -45.54 4.28
N ARG A 48 -37.12 -46.06 3.46
CA ARG A 48 -38.40 -46.63 3.91
C ARG A 48 -38.20 -47.82 4.86
N THR A 49 -37.24 -48.69 4.55
CA THR A 49 -37.06 -49.97 5.27
C THR A 49 -36.16 -49.85 6.50
N TYR A 50 -35.14 -49.00 6.45
CA TYR A 50 -34.12 -48.87 7.50
C TYR A 50 -34.09 -47.49 8.16
N GLY A 51 -34.86 -46.53 7.66
CA GLY A 51 -34.96 -45.18 8.22
C GLY A 51 -33.82 -44.30 7.76
N ARG A 52 -32.69 -44.31 8.47
CA ARG A 52 -31.58 -43.37 8.25
C ARG A 52 -30.51 -43.97 7.34
N LEU A 53 -30.09 -43.20 6.33
CA LEU A 53 -28.88 -43.50 5.56
C LEU A 53 -27.67 -42.81 6.20
N HIS A 54 -26.57 -43.54 6.24
CA HIS A 54 -25.26 -43.07 6.66
C HIS A 54 -24.44 -42.82 5.40
N PRO A 55 -24.14 -41.55 5.05
CA PRO A 55 -23.23 -41.29 3.95
C PRO A 55 -21.88 -41.97 4.23
N ASN A 56 -21.23 -42.46 3.18
CA ASN A 56 -19.90 -43.06 3.30
C ASN A 56 -18.95 -42.01 3.92
N GLU A 57 -18.44 -42.29 5.13
CA GLU A 57 -17.44 -41.43 5.78
C GLU A 57 -16.13 -41.38 4.97
N ASP A 58 -15.92 -42.37 4.09
CA ASP A 58 -14.78 -42.52 3.18
C ASP A 58 -14.80 -41.57 1.96
N GLU A 59 -15.90 -40.84 1.71
CA GLU A 59 -16.01 -39.87 0.59
C GLU A 59 -15.73 -38.43 1.01
N GLY A 60 -15.28 -38.19 2.25
CA GLY A 60 -14.69 -36.92 2.63
C GLY A 60 -13.25 -36.81 2.09
N PRO A 61 -12.76 -35.61 1.69
CA PRO A 61 -11.34 -35.47 1.39
C PRO A 61 -10.53 -35.95 2.60
N ASP A 62 -9.63 -36.89 2.37
CA ASP A 62 -8.74 -37.50 3.37
C ASP A 62 -8.22 -36.42 4.34
N GLU A 63 -8.23 -36.69 5.64
CA GLU A 63 -7.84 -35.74 6.68
C GLU A 63 -6.43 -35.17 6.40
N ARG A 64 -5.55 -35.98 5.80
CA ARG A 64 -4.22 -35.56 5.32
C ARG A 64 -4.27 -34.51 4.22
N THR A 65 -5.26 -34.58 3.34
CA THR A 65 -5.46 -33.60 2.27
C THR A 65 -5.93 -32.27 2.87
N ARG A 66 -6.86 -32.31 3.82
CA ARG A 66 -7.34 -31.12 4.54
C ARG A 66 -6.20 -30.44 5.32
N GLU A 67 -5.37 -31.24 5.99
CA GLU A 67 -4.21 -30.75 6.73
C GLU A 67 -3.19 -30.10 5.78
N ARG A 68 -2.87 -30.72 4.64
CA ARG A 68 -2.00 -30.12 3.62
C ARG A 68 -2.53 -28.80 3.08
N THR A 69 -3.83 -28.73 2.78
CA THR A 69 -4.45 -27.47 2.33
C THR A 69 -4.37 -26.40 3.41
N ARG A 70 -4.60 -26.76 4.68
CA ARG A 70 -4.49 -25.83 5.80
C ARG A 70 -3.06 -25.31 5.98
N ILE A 71 -2.06 -26.18 5.88
CA ILE A 71 -0.65 -25.82 5.95
C ILE A 71 -0.29 -24.85 4.82
N ALA A 72 -0.68 -25.15 3.58
CA ALA A 72 -0.40 -24.28 2.43
C ALA A 72 -1.00 -22.87 2.59
N ILE A 73 -2.24 -22.77 3.10
CA ILE A 73 -2.89 -21.49 3.38
C ILE A 73 -2.14 -20.71 4.48
N LEU A 74 -1.70 -21.39 5.53
CA LEU A 74 -0.96 -20.75 6.62
C LEU A 74 0.41 -20.26 6.15
N GLU A 75 1.12 -21.04 5.33
CA GLU A 75 2.40 -20.64 4.75
C GLU A 75 2.27 -19.40 3.86
N GLU A 76 1.25 -19.34 3.01
CA GLU A 76 0.97 -18.17 2.18
C GLU A 76 0.67 -16.94 3.04
N ARG A 77 -0.14 -17.11 4.10
CA ARG A 77 -0.44 -16.02 5.04
C ARG A 77 0.82 -15.53 5.74
N THR A 78 1.70 -16.42 6.19
CA THR A 78 2.98 -16.04 6.80
C THR A 78 3.84 -15.24 5.82
N ARG A 79 4.00 -15.71 4.58
CA ARG A 79 4.74 -14.97 3.54
C ARG A 79 4.11 -13.59 3.24
N SER A 80 2.78 -13.49 3.31
CA SER A 80 2.10 -12.20 3.12
C SER A 80 2.40 -11.22 4.26
N LEU A 81 2.43 -11.71 5.51
CA LEU A 81 2.74 -10.91 6.70
C LEU A 81 4.20 -10.46 6.72
N GLU A 82 5.13 -11.33 6.33
CA GLU A 82 6.54 -10.97 6.19
C GLU A 82 6.75 -9.83 5.17
N ARG A 83 6.06 -9.90 4.03
CA ARG A 83 6.08 -8.80 3.03
C ARG A 83 5.48 -7.52 3.58
N ALA A 84 4.38 -7.60 4.31
CA ALA A 84 3.76 -6.42 4.93
C ALA A 84 4.70 -5.76 5.95
N LEU A 85 5.35 -6.54 6.81
CA LEU A 85 6.34 -6.04 7.77
C LEU A 85 7.54 -5.38 7.08
N ALA A 86 8.02 -5.94 5.96
CA ALA A 86 9.10 -5.34 5.19
C ALA A 86 8.70 -3.97 4.62
N LEU A 87 7.50 -3.88 4.03
CA LEU A 87 6.96 -2.61 3.50
C LEU A 87 6.74 -1.57 4.61
N GLU A 88 6.26 -1.97 5.79
CA GLU A 88 6.13 -1.07 6.93
C GLU A 88 7.49 -0.51 7.39
N ALA A 89 8.54 -1.34 7.37
CA ALA A 89 9.89 -0.89 7.70
C ALA A 89 10.44 0.11 6.68
N GLU A 90 10.18 -0.11 5.38
CA GLU A 90 10.52 0.84 4.32
C GLU A 90 9.76 2.17 4.46
N LEU A 91 8.46 2.12 4.75
CA LEU A 91 7.65 3.31 4.99
C LEU A 91 8.17 4.14 6.17
N ARG A 92 8.60 3.47 7.26
CA ARG A 92 9.24 4.16 8.40
C ARG A 92 10.53 4.87 7.97
N LYS A 93 11.40 4.20 7.21
CA LYS A 93 12.64 4.81 6.70
C LYS A 93 12.37 6.02 5.82
N VAL A 94 11.44 5.91 4.87
CA VAL A 94 11.06 7.02 3.99
C VAL A 94 10.48 8.18 4.80
N LYS A 95 9.61 7.89 5.77
CA LYS A 95 9.06 8.91 6.66
C LYS A 95 10.16 9.63 7.44
N ASP A 96 11.11 8.89 8.01
CA ASP A 96 12.23 9.47 8.75
C ASP A 96 13.10 10.35 7.85
N GLN A 97 13.41 9.88 6.63
CA GLN A 97 14.13 10.68 5.62
C GLN A 97 13.41 12.00 5.32
N VAL A 98 12.11 11.95 5.01
CA VAL A 98 11.32 13.16 4.73
C VAL A 98 11.32 14.11 5.92
N THR A 99 11.14 13.60 7.15
CA THR A 99 11.15 14.46 8.34
C THR A 99 12.51 15.12 8.58
N ASN A 100 13.61 14.39 8.34
CA ASN A 100 14.96 14.92 8.48
C ASN A 100 15.26 15.97 7.40
N GLU A 101 14.88 15.74 6.15
CA GLU A 101 15.03 16.73 5.07
C GLU A 101 14.23 18.00 5.35
N LEU A 102 12.99 17.87 5.84
CA LEU A 102 12.17 19.03 6.22
C LEU A 102 12.81 19.83 7.35
N ARG A 103 13.34 19.16 8.38
CA ARG A 103 14.08 19.82 9.47
C ARG A 103 15.32 20.55 8.97
N ALA A 104 16.11 19.92 8.09
CA ALA A 104 17.29 20.54 7.49
C ALA A 104 16.91 21.81 6.70
N ARG A 105 15.87 21.73 5.85
CA ARG A 105 15.39 22.89 5.09
C ARG A 105 14.84 24.01 5.97
N LEU A 106 14.23 23.69 7.11
CA LEU A 106 13.80 24.70 8.09
C LEU A 106 15.00 25.38 8.73
N ALA A 107 16.02 24.61 9.15
CA ALA A 107 17.24 25.17 9.71
C ALA A 107 17.98 26.09 8.71
N ASP A 108 18.05 25.69 7.44
CA ASP A 108 18.62 26.54 6.37
C ASP A 108 17.84 27.85 6.21
N LYS A 109 16.50 27.78 6.24
CA LYS A 109 15.65 28.97 6.20
C LYS A 109 15.87 29.87 7.41
N ASP A 110 15.97 29.32 8.62
CA ASP A 110 16.25 30.09 9.83
C ASP A 110 17.61 30.81 9.74
N ASN A 111 18.62 30.16 9.17
CA ASN A 111 19.93 30.77 8.93
C ASN A 111 19.85 31.93 7.92
N VAL A 112 19.09 31.76 6.83
CA VAL A 112 18.86 32.83 5.85
C VAL A 112 18.11 34.00 6.49
N ILE A 113 17.09 33.73 7.29
CA ILE A 113 16.34 34.77 8.02
C ILE A 113 17.29 35.57 8.92
N LYS A 114 18.12 34.91 9.73
CA LYS A 114 19.10 35.59 10.59
C LYS A 114 20.10 36.46 9.80
N ALA A 115 20.56 35.97 8.65
CA ALA A 115 21.47 36.73 7.80
C ALA A 115 20.80 37.97 7.20
N LEU A 116 19.53 37.85 6.80
CA LEU A 116 18.74 38.97 6.32
C LEU A 116 18.45 39.98 7.44
N GLU A 117 18.06 39.52 8.63
CA GLU A 117 17.86 40.37 9.81
C GLU A 117 19.13 41.17 10.14
N SER A 118 20.29 40.49 10.19
CA SER A 118 21.58 41.15 10.42
C SER A 118 21.87 42.21 9.35
N LYS A 119 21.61 41.91 8.07
CA LYS A 119 21.84 42.85 6.97
C LYS A 119 20.89 44.05 7.03
N VAL A 120 19.62 43.83 7.39
CA VAL A 120 18.64 44.91 7.58
C VAL A 120 19.10 45.84 8.69
N LEU A 121 19.56 45.29 9.83
CA LEU A 121 20.08 46.08 10.94
C LEU A 121 21.28 46.96 10.52
N PHE A 122 22.23 46.42 9.74
CA PHE A 122 23.35 47.21 9.22
C PHE A 122 22.88 48.34 8.30
N LEU A 123 21.94 48.08 7.38
CA LEU A 123 21.40 49.11 6.49
C LEU A 123 20.64 50.21 7.23
N GLU A 124 19.90 49.84 8.29
CA GLU A 124 19.23 50.80 9.16
C GLU A 124 20.23 51.68 9.91
N TYR A 125 21.32 51.09 10.42
CA TYR A 125 22.40 51.84 11.06
C TYR A 125 23.09 52.80 10.09
N ASP A 126 23.49 52.32 8.90
CA ASP A 126 24.12 53.15 7.86
C ASP A 126 23.22 54.34 7.49
N LYS A 127 21.91 54.09 7.33
CA LYS A 127 20.92 55.14 7.07
C LYS A 127 20.81 56.16 8.20
N GLN A 128 20.85 55.71 9.47
CA GLN A 128 20.82 56.61 10.63
C GLN A 128 22.08 57.50 10.66
N VAL A 129 23.25 56.94 10.39
CA VAL A 129 24.52 57.70 10.32
C VAL A 129 24.48 58.72 9.19
N GLU A 130 23.98 58.35 8.01
CA GLU A 130 23.81 59.26 6.87
C GLU A 130 22.86 60.41 7.22
N SER A 131 21.72 60.13 7.86
CA SER A 131 20.79 61.18 8.31
C SER A 131 21.38 62.13 9.37
N LEU A 132 22.20 61.61 10.30
CA LEU A 132 22.87 62.42 11.33
C LEU A 132 23.98 63.32 10.75
N SER A 133 24.58 62.92 9.63
CA SER A 133 25.61 63.70 8.94
C SER A 133 25.01 64.78 8.02
N GLU A 134 23.79 64.59 7.52
CA GLU A 134 23.02 65.61 6.79
C GLU A 134 22.40 66.70 7.71
N GLU A 135 22.12 66.40 8.98
CA GLU A 135 21.55 67.37 9.94
C GLU A 135 22.58 68.27 10.67
N ALA A 136 23.88 68.11 10.41
CA ALA A 136 24.90 68.99 10.97
C ALA A 136 24.78 70.41 10.38
N PRO A 137 24.75 71.49 11.17
CA PRO A 137 24.51 72.83 10.64
C PRO A 137 25.68 73.27 9.75
N GLU A 138 25.40 73.52 8.48
CA GLU A 138 26.31 74.22 7.58
C GLU A 138 26.65 75.59 8.17
N SER A 139 27.88 75.75 8.66
CA SER A 139 28.42 77.04 9.05
C SER A 139 29.07 77.70 7.82
N PRO A 140 28.77 78.98 7.50
CA PRO A 140 28.99 79.51 6.16
C PRO A 140 30.39 80.13 6.03
N ALA A 141 31.19 79.64 5.06
CA ALA A 141 32.30 80.43 4.52
C ALA A 141 32.72 79.98 3.11
N GLN A 142 32.18 80.69 2.13
CA GLN A 142 32.84 81.27 0.96
C GLN A 142 33.51 80.36 -0.09
N GLN A 143 32.90 80.42 -1.28
CA GLN A 143 33.42 80.13 -2.61
C GLN A 143 34.87 80.60 -2.84
N THR A 144 35.68 79.81 -3.54
CA THR A 144 36.45 80.29 -4.71
C THR A 144 36.94 79.15 -5.62
N THR A 145 36.57 79.28 -6.89
CA THR A 145 37.33 78.96 -8.13
C THR A 145 37.79 77.54 -8.47
N LYS A 146 37.17 77.02 -9.54
CA LYS A 146 37.70 76.02 -10.51
C LYS A 146 38.95 76.59 -11.23
N PRO A 147 39.92 75.77 -11.71
CA PRO A 147 39.78 75.23 -13.08
C PRO A 147 40.41 73.83 -13.38
N GLU A 148 39.82 73.23 -14.43
CA GLU A 148 40.26 72.24 -15.46
C GLU A 148 41.39 71.19 -15.30
N LYS A 149 41.09 69.98 -15.82
CA LYS A 149 42.01 69.13 -16.61
C LYS A 149 41.27 68.39 -17.75
N PRO A 150 41.94 68.08 -18.90
CA PRO A 150 41.30 67.76 -20.18
C PRO A 150 41.11 66.25 -20.47
N LYS A 151 40.49 66.01 -21.64
CA LYS A 151 39.79 64.84 -22.19
C LYS A 151 40.61 63.57 -22.52
N SER A 152 39.83 62.49 -22.75
CA SER A 152 40.07 61.22 -23.49
C SER A 152 40.50 60.02 -22.61
N ALA A 153 40.00 58.79 -22.75
CA ALA A 153 39.14 58.15 -23.74
C ALA A 153 38.40 56.94 -23.12
N GLU A 154 37.32 56.50 -23.79
CA GLU A 154 36.66 55.19 -23.74
C GLU A 154 35.99 54.75 -22.42
N SER A 155 34.66 54.96 -22.34
CA SER A 155 33.78 54.03 -21.63
C SER A 155 32.79 53.39 -22.60
N VAL A 156 33.05 52.12 -22.86
CA VAL A 156 32.22 51.20 -23.63
C VAL A 156 30.90 50.98 -22.88
N MET A 157 29.80 51.28 -23.56
CA MET A 157 28.39 50.83 -23.42
C MET A 157 27.79 50.50 -22.03
N PRO A 158 26.51 50.86 -21.79
CA PRO A 158 25.82 50.49 -20.56
C PRO A 158 25.55 48.97 -20.51
N LYS A 159 26.01 48.31 -19.44
CA LYS A 159 25.60 46.92 -19.15
C LYS A 159 24.11 46.91 -18.84
N LYS A 160 23.35 46.42 -19.83
CA LYS A 160 21.91 46.16 -19.76
C LYS A 160 21.56 45.43 -18.46
N GLY A 161 20.57 45.97 -17.76
CA GLY A 161 20.07 45.45 -16.49
C GLY A 161 19.59 44.01 -16.58
N TRP A 162 19.94 43.25 -15.55
CA TRP A 162 19.56 41.86 -15.29
C TRP A 162 18.03 41.61 -15.31
N TRP A 163 17.23 42.66 -15.15
CA TRP A 163 15.76 42.59 -15.11
C TRP A 163 15.08 42.41 -16.48
N ALA A 164 15.78 42.62 -17.60
CA ALA A 164 15.15 42.56 -18.93
C ALA A 164 14.76 41.14 -19.41
N ARG A 165 15.13 40.08 -18.68
CA ARG A 165 14.83 38.68 -19.08
C ARG A 165 13.60 38.06 -18.43
N PHE A 166 12.96 38.73 -17.47
CA PHE A 166 11.83 38.15 -16.73
C PHE A 166 10.42 38.58 -17.21
N LEU A 167 10.30 39.56 -18.11
CA LEU A 167 9.00 40.04 -18.58
C LEU A 167 8.53 39.50 -19.96
N ALA A 168 9.31 38.65 -20.63
CA ALA A 168 8.98 38.18 -21.98
C ALA A 168 8.71 36.66 -22.08
N LYS A 169 8.01 36.09 -21.08
CA LYS A 169 7.41 34.76 -21.25
C LYS A 169 6.09 34.66 -20.50
N ARG A 170 5.04 35.16 -21.15
CA ARG A 170 3.65 34.81 -20.90
C ARG A 170 3.01 34.47 -22.24
#